data_AF-A0A803NHR9-F1
#
_entry.id   AF-A0A803NHR9-F1
#
_cell.length_a   1.000
_cell.length_b   1.000
_cell.length_c   1.000
_cell.angle_alpha   90.00
_cell.angle_beta   90.00
_cell.angle_gamma   90.00
#
_symmetry.space_group_name_H-M   'P 1'
#
loop_
_entity.id
_entity.type
_entity.pdbx_description
1 polymer ?
#
loop_
_entity_poly.entity_id
_entity_poly.type
_entity_poly.pdbx_seq_one_letter_code
_entity_poly.pdbx_strand_id
1 'polypeptide(L)'
;MFDLVPLMFSPKMHDLLLMSFTNEDVKAALFQMNPYKSLRIDGTEVGFYQKFWHEIEIEVCHAVLDFLKVMTKRLHSVLGSIIFEEQSTFIPGPLIIDNAMIGFECLNLIKRHKKGKKGFLALKVDMAKAY
;
A
#
# COMPACT_ATOMS: atom_id res chain seq x y z
N MET A 1 -5.09 13.93 23.93
CA MET A 1 -4.32 14.43 22.74
C MET A 1 -3.89 13.28 21.82
N PHE A 2 -4.31 12.04 22.08
CA PHE A 2 -4.19 10.93 21.13
C PHE A 2 -5.56 10.54 20.51
N ASP A 3 -6.65 11.16 20.96
CA ASP A 3 -8.03 10.82 20.56
C ASP A 3 -8.48 11.44 19.22
N LEU A 4 -7.55 11.92 18.40
CA LEU A 4 -7.84 12.57 17.10
C LEU A 4 -7.28 11.82 15.90
N VAL A 5 -6.73 10.62 16.10
CA VAL A 5 -6.25 9.81 14.97
C VAL A 5 -7.40 8.91 14.53
N PRO A 6 -7.93 9.08 13.30
CA PRO A 6 -8.96 8.18 12.79
C PRO A 6 -8.36 6.78 12.63
N LEU A 7 -9.14 5.76 13.01
CA LEU A 7 -8.89 4.36 12.64
C LEU A 7 -8.58 4.30 11.14
N MET A 8 -7.31 4.06 10.80
CA MET A 8 -6.86 4.05 9.41
C MET A 8 -7.53 2.96 8.58
N PHE A 9 -7.94 1.86 9.22
CA PHE A 9 -8.76 0.85 8.57
C PHE A 9 -10.24 1.21 8.68
N SER A 10 -10.68 2.11 7.80
CA SER A 10 -12.10 2.45 7.72
C SER A 10 -12.93 1.23 7.27
N PRO A 11 -14.20 1.10 7.69
CA PRO A 11 -15.11 0.07 7.17
C PRO A 11 -15.14 0.03 5.63
N LYS A 12 -14.97 1.19 4.98
CA LYS A 12 -14.84 1.29 3.53
C LYS A 12 -13.64 0.53 2.95
N MET A 13 -12.50 0.53 3.63
CA MET A 13 -11.30 -0.22 3.19
C MET A 13 -11.47 -1.72 3.36
N HIS A 14 -12.19 -2.14 4.41
CA HIS A 14 -12.59 -3.53 4.58
C HIS A 14 -13.50 -3.99 3.42
N ASP A 15 -14.52 -3.20 3.10
CA ASP A 15 -15.46 -3.51 2.02
C ASP A 15 -14.76 -3.54 0.66
N LEU A 16 -13.82 -2.62 0.40
CA LEU A 16 -13.02 -2.61 -0.82
C LEU A 16 -12.15 -3.86 -0.97
N LEU A 17 -11.57 -4.36 0.13
CA LEU A 17 -10.81 -5.60 0.09
C LEU A 17 -11.72 -6.79 -0.17
N LEU A 18 -12.93 -6.82 0.40
CA LEU A 18 -13.86 -7.93 0.18
C LEU A 18 -14.59 -7.88 -1.16
N MET A 19 -14.52 -6.75 -1.88
CA MET A 19 -15.17 -6.60 -3.17
C MET A 19 -14.60 -7.60 -4.18
N SER A 20 -15.49 -8.23 -4.95
CA SER A 20 -15.08 -9.15 -6.00
C SER A 20 -14.50 -8.38 -7.17
N PHE A 21 -13.34 -8.84 -7.67
CA PHE A 21 -12.77 -8.36 -8.92
C PHE A 21 -13.56 -8.90 -10.11
N THR A 22 -13.59 -8.11 -11.17
CA THR A 22 -14.28 -8.38 -12.44
C THR A 22 -13.28 -8.60 -13.58
N ASN A 23 -13.76 -9.12 -14.72
CA ASN A 23 -12.92 -9.25 -15.92
C ASN A 23 -12.47 -7.87 -16.43
N GLU A 24 -13.33 -6.86 -16.27
CA GLU A 24 -13.03 -5.48 -16.61
C GLU A 24 -11.88 -4.92 -15.77
N ASP A 25 -11.80 -5.26 -14.48
CA ASP A 25 -10.67 -4.87 -13.63
C ASP A 25 -9.35 -5.46 -14.14
N VAL A 26 -9.37 -6.74 -14.52
CA VAL A 26 -8.20 -7.44 -15.08
C VAL A 26 -7.77 -6.80 -16.40
N LYS A 27 -8.73 -6.55 -17.30
CA LYS A 27 -8.49 -5.90 -18.58
C LYS A 27 -7.95 -4.49 -18.41
N ALA A 28 -8.60 -3.68 -17.57
CA ALA A 28 -8.18 -2.30 -17.32
C ALA A 28 -6.75 -2.26 -16.77
N ALA A 29 -6.40 -3.15 -15.84
CA ALA A 29 -5.05 -3.25 -15.30
C ALA A 29 -4.03 -3.66 -16.37
N LEU A 30 -4.33 -4.68 -17.18
CA LEU A 30 -3.44 -5.15 -18.25
C LEU A 30 -3.19 -4.07 -19.31
N PHE A 31 -4.21 -3.32 -19.70
CA PHE A 31 -4.11 -2.28 -20.73
C PHE A 31 -3.49 -0.97 -20.23
N GLN A 32 -3.40 -0.77 -18.92
CA GLN A 32 -2.62 0.33 -18.32
C GLN A 32 -1.11 0.07 -18.34
N MET A 33 -0.68 -1.16 -18.55
CA MET A 33 0.75 -1.52 -18.58
C MET A 33 1.40 -1.11 -19.92
N ASN A 34 2.67 -0.70 -19.85
CA ASN A 34 3.46 -0.43 -21.05
C ASN A 34 3.69 -1.75 -21.84
N PRO A 35 3.30 -1.81 -23.13
CA PRO A 35 3.40 -3.04 -23.93
C PRO A 35 4.83 -3.58 -24.06
N TYR A 36 5.83 -2.69 -24.05
CA TYR A 36 7.24 -2.97 -24.31
C TYR A 36 8.10 -2.87 -23.05
N LYS A 37 7.50 -3.02 -21.86
CA LYS A 37 8.25 -3.09 -20.61
C LYS A 37 9.16 -4.34 -20.62
N SER A 38 10.20 -4.33 -19.80
CA SER A 38 11.24 -5.36 -19.70
C SER A 38 10.73 -6.79 -19.93
N LEU A 39 11.34 -7.48 -20.90
CA LEU A 39 11.05 -8.85 -21.27
C LEU A 39 11.18 -9.79 -20.07
N ARG A 40 10.18 -10.64 -19.86
CA ARG A 40 10.31 -11.78 -18.95
C ARG A 40 11.32 -12.77 -19.54
N ILE A 41 11.90 -13.62 -18.70
CA ILE A 41 12.93 -14.62 -19.08
C ILE A 41 12.46 -15.55 -20.23
N ASP A 42 11.14 -15.68 -20.42
CA ASP A 42 10.48 -16.44 -21.50
C ASP A 42 10.28 -15.65 -22.81
N GLY A 43 10.66 -14.37 -22.87
CA GLY A 43 10.46 -13.52 -24.03
C GLY A 43 9.03 -13.01 -24.25
N THR A 44 8.11 -13.26 -23.30
CA THR A 44 6.73 -12.80 -23.45
C THR A 44 6.59 -11.36 -22.99
N GLU A 45 6.23 -10.48 -23.93
CA GLU A 45 5.91 -9.07 -23.66
C GLU A 45 4.47 -8.91 -23.19
N VAL A 46 4.20 -7.85 -22.44
CA VAL A 46 2.83 -7.46 -22.09
C VAL A 46 2.00 -7.20 -23.34
N GLY A 47 2.64 -6.70 -24.41
CA GLY A 47 2.03 -6.49 -25.72
C GLY A 47 1.40 -7.74 -26.34
N PHE A 48 1.89 -8.95 -26.02
CA PHE A 48 1.26 -10.20 -26.47
C PHE A 48 -0.18 -10.31 -25.94
N TYR A 49 -0.35 -10.13 -24.63
CA TYR A 49 -1.65 -10.27 -23.98
C TYR A 49 -2.63 -9.18 -24.43
N GLN A 50 -2.14 -7.97 -24.67
CA GLN A 50 -2.97 -6.87 -25.18
C GLN A 50 -3.40 -7.12 -26.63
N LYS A 51 -2.51 -7.64 -27.47
CA LYS A 51 -2.77 -7.90 -28.90
C LYS A 51 -3.74 -9.06 -29.11
N PHE A 52 -3.56 -10.16 -28.38
CA PHE A 52 -4.37 -11.37 -28.51
C PHE A 52 -5.50 -11.45 -27.48
N TRP A 53 -5.83 -10.34 -26.82
CA TRP A 53 -6.80 -10.30 -25.72
C TRP A 53 -8.10 -11.05 -26.02
N HIS A 54 -8.69 -10.83 -27.21
CA HIS A 54 -9.94 -11.46 -27.62
C HIS A 54 -9.90 -12.99 -27.71
N GLU A 55 -8.71 -13.57 -27.82
CA GLU A 55 -8.51 -15.02 -27.92
C GLU A 55 -8.23 -15.66 -26.55
N ILE A 56 -7.69 -14.89 -25.59
CA ILE A 56 -7.17 -15.42 -24.31
C ILE A 56 -7.85 -14.83 -23.06
N GLU A 57 -8.80 -13.89 -23.26
CA GLU A 57 -9.44 -13.12 -22.19
C GLU A 57 -10.05 -14.02 -21.10
N ILE A 58 -10.69 -15.11 -21.50
CA ILE A 58 -11.41 -15.99 -20.58
C ILE A 58 -10.43 -16.70 -19.64
N GLU A 59 -9.39 -17.31 -20.20
CA GLU A 59 -8.38 -18.07 -19.48
C GLU A 59 -7.56 -17.15 -18.57
N VAL A 60 -7.18 -15.98 -19.07
CA VAL A 60 -6.42 -14.98 -18.30
C VAL A 60 -7.27 -14.43 -17.15
N CYS A 61 -8.52 -14.03 -17.41
CA CYS A 61 -9.41 -13.54 -16.36
C CYS A 61 -9.66 -14.60 -15.29
N HIS A 62 -9.97 -15.84 -15.66
CA HIS A 62 -10.16 -16.92 -14.68
C HIS A 62 -8.94 -17.13 -13.79
N ALA A 63 -7.75 -17.27 -14.39
CA ALA A 63 -6.52 -17.49 -13.64
C ALA A 63 -6.19 -16.32 -12.70
N VAL A 64 -6.33 -15.08 -13.17
CA VAL A 64 -6.04 -13.88 -12.39
C VAL A 64 -7.06 -13.71 -11.26
N LEU A 65 -8.35 -13.87 -11.54
CA LEU A 65 -9.40 -13.72 -10.52
C LEU A 65 -9.27 -14.77 -9.42
N ASP A 66 -8.96 -16.02 -9.75
CA ASP A 66 -8.74 -17.07 -8.76
C ASP A 66 -7.52 -16.80 -7.89
N PHE A 67 -6.43 -16.29 -8.49
CA PHE A 67 -5.27 -15.85 -7.73
C PHE A 67 -5.61 -14.69 -6.79
N LEU A 68 -6.30 -13.66 -7.28
CA LEU A 68 -6.67 -12.48 -6.50
C LEU A 68 -7.60 -12.82 -5.32
N LYS A 69 -8.58 -13.71 -5.50
CA LYS A 69 -9.45 -14.19 -4.41
C LYS A 69 -8.65 -14.74 -3.22
N VAL A 70 -7.61 -15.54 -3.51
CA VAL A 70 -6.75 -16.10 -2.46
C VAL A 70 -5.90 -15.02 -1.79
N MET A 71 -5.30 -14.13 -2.59
CA MET A 71 -4.44 -13.05 -2.10
C MET A 71 -5.21 -12.07 -1.21
N THR A 72 -6.39 -11.65 -1.63
CA THR A 72 -7.27 -10.76 -0.87
C THR A 72 -7.60 -11.33 0.51
N LYS A 73 -7.97 -12.62 0.59
CA LYS A 73 -8.28 -13.26 1.86
C LYS A 73 -7.07 -13.29 2.81
N ARG A 74 -5.88 -13.56 2.27
CA ARG A 74 -4.63 -13.58 3.05
C ARG A 74 -4.23 -12.18 3.50
N LEU A 75 -4.29 -11.19 2.61
CA LEU A 75 -3.99 -9.80 2.92
C LEU A 75 -4.93 -9.28 4.01
N HIS A 76 -6.24 -9.53 3.89
CA HIS A 76 -7.21 -9.14 4.91
C HIS A 76 -6.87 -9.69 6.30
N SER A 77 -6.45 -10.95 6.40
CA SER A 77 -6.10 -11.56 7.69
C SER A 77 -4.87 -10.95 8.38
N VAL A 78 -4.01 -10.28 7.62
CA VAL A 78 -2.72 -9.76 8.12
C VAL A 78 -2.73 -8.23 8.25
N LEU A 79 -3.47 -7.51 7.37
CA LEU A 79 -3.47 -6.05 7.32
C LEU A 79 -3.85 -5.40 8.65
N GLY A 80 -4.85 -5.94 9.36
CA GLY A 80 -5.26 -5.43 10.67
C GLY A 80 -4.21 -5.57 11.77
N SER A 81 -3.19 -6.41 11.58
CA SER A 81 -2.10 -6.63 12.54
C SER A 81 -0.81 -5.86 12.23
N ILE A 82 -0.66 -5.36 11.00
CA ILE A 82 0.58 -4.71 10.52
C ILE A 82 0.41 -3.19 10.39
N ILE A 83 -0.80 -2.72 10.11
CA ILE A 83 -1.07 -1.30 9.92
C ILE A 83 -1.39 -0.65 11.26
N PHE A 84 -0.45 0.14 11.76
CA PHE A 84 -0.61 0.96 12.97
C PHE A 84 -1.08 2.38 12.60
N GLU A 85 -1.75 3.06 13.53
CA GLU A 85 -2.31 4.41 13.35
C GLU A 85 -1.22 5.46 13.01
N GLU A 86 0.03 5.18 13.36
CA GLU A 86 1.19 6.04 13.13
C GLU A 86 1.80 5.89 11.73
N GLN A 87 1.32 4.96 10.89
CA GLN A 87 1.77 4.79 9.51
C GLN A 87 1.11 5.81 8.57
N SER A 88 1.61 7.04 8.58
CA SER A 88 1.07 8.17 7.81
C SER A 88 1.60 8.31 6.38
N THR A 89 2.39 7.35 5.87
CA THR A 89 2.98 7.40 4.51
C THR A 89 2.25 6.41 3.60
N PHE A 90 1.97 6.81 2.35
CA PHE A 90 1.25 6.03 1.32
C PHE A 90 -0.28 5.89 1.50
N ILE A 91 -0.90 6.73 2.34
CA ILE A 91 -2.35 6.87 2.43
C ILE A 91 -2.75 8.15 1.67
N PRO A 92 -3.81 8.15 0.85
CA PRO A 92 -4.30 9.38 0.23
C PRO A 92 -4.89 10.32 1.30
N GLY A 93 -4.37 11.54 1.42
CA GLY A 93 -4.92 12.56 2.32
C GLY A 93 -3.92 13.25 3.24
N PRO A 94 -3.08 12.52 4.02
CA PRO A 94 -2.04 13.14 4.86
C PRO A 94 -0.97 13.80 4.00
N LEU A 95 -0.65 15.06 4.29
CA LEU A 95 0.46 15.75 3.65
C LEU A 95 1.74 15.38 4.39
N ILE A 96 2.87 15.27 3.69
CA ILE A 96 4.20 15.09 4.30
C ILE A 96 4.52 16.13 5.38
N ILE A 97 3.82 17.28 5.32
CA ILE A 97 3.89 18.39 6.25
C ILE A 97 3.39 18.00 7.65
N ASP A 98 2.37 17.15 7.76
CA ASP A 98 1.81 16.74 9.07
C ASP A 98 2.86 15.97 9.88
N ASN A 99 3.58 15.06 9.23
CA ASN A 99 4.70 14.32 9.83
C ASN A 99 5.85 15.24 10.21
N ALA A 100 6.16 16.23 9.39
CA ALA A 100 7.19 17.22 9.70
C ALA A 100 6.80 18.07 10.92
N MET A 101 5.51 18.41 11.07
CA MET A 101 4.99 19.16 12.20
C MET A 101 5.05 18.35 13.50
N ILE A 102 4.63 17.09 13.48
CA ILE A 102 4.77 16.15 14.60
C ILE A 102 6.25 16.01 15.00
N GLY A 103 7.14 15.82 14.03
CA GLY A 103 8.58 15.75 14.28
C GLY A 103 9.13 17.02 14.93
N PHE A 104 8.67 18.20 14.50
CA PHE A 104 9.07 19.48 15.08
C PHE A 104 8.59 19.65 16.53
N GLU A 105 7.37 19.23 16.84
CA GLU A 105 6.84 19.22 18.20
C GLU A 105 7.63 18.28 19.12
N CYS A 106 7.92 17.06 18.67
CA CYS A 106 8.77 16.11 19.40
C CYS A 106 10.15 16.71 19.69
N LEU A 107 10.79 17.35 18.70
CA LEU A 107 12.08 18.01 18.86
C LEU A 107 12.01 19.18 19.85
N ASN A 108 10.95 19.97 19.83
CA ASN A 108 10.76 21.07 20.78
C ASN A 108 10.54 20.56 22.21
N LEU A 109 9.82 19.45 22.37
CA LEU A 109 9.61 18.82 23.67
C LEU A 109 10.93 18.31 24.27
N ILE A 110 11.75 17.63 23.44
CA ILE A 110 13.11 17.22 23.81
C ILE A 110 13.96 18.43 24.21
N LYS A 111 13.90 19.53 23.43
CA LYS A 111 14.66 20.76 23.72
C LYS A 111 14.20 21.48 24.98
N ARG A 112 12.94 21.37 25.39
CA ARG A 112 12.39 22.00 26.62
C ARG A 112 12.73 21.19 27.87
N HIS A 113 12.80 19.87 27.77
CA HIS A 113 13.11 18.97 28.89
C HIS A 113 14.62 18.69 29.02
N LYS A 114 15.40 19.71 29.39
CA LYS A 114 16.87 19.61 29.58
C LYS A 114 17.33 19.28 31.01
N LYS A 115 16.43 19.30 32.01
CA LYS A 115 16.76 19.09 33.43
C LYS A 115 15.70 18.20 34.10
N GLY A 116 16.15 17.31 34.99
CA GLY A 116 15.31 16.33 35.69
C GLY A 116 15.90 14.92 35.65
N LYS A 117 15.33 13.97 36.39
CA LYS A 117 15.81 12.57 36.41
C LYS A 117 15.45 11.77 35.14
N LYS A 118 14.58 12.29 34.28
CA LYS A 118 14.15 11.70 33.00
C LYS A 118 14.49 12.65 31.85
N GLY A 119 15.14 12.13 30.81
CA GLY A 119 15.43 12.84 29.56
C GLY A 119 14.75 12.16 28.37
N PHE A 120 14.66 12.87 27.25
CA PHE A 120 14.10 12.35 26.00
C PHE A 120 15.20 12.19 24.95
N LEU A 121 15.07 11.15 24.11
CA LEU A 121 15.97 10.84 23.02
C LEU A 121 15.16 10.67 21.73
N ALA A 122 15.62 11.26 20.63
CA ALA A 122 15.12 10.94 19.30
C ALA A 122 16.03 9.88 18.68
N LEU A 123 15.45 8.73 18.32
CA LEU A 123 16.15 7.68 17.59
C LEU A 123 15.73 7.74 16.13
N LYS A 124 16.68 8.05 15.24
CA LYS A 124 16.47 7.96 13.80
C LYS A 124 16.95 6.59 13.33
N VAL A 125 16.03 5.78 12.82
CA VAL A 125 16.33 4.48 12.22
C VAL A 125 16.28 4.65 10.70
N ASP A 126 17.34 4.23 10.02
CA ASP A 126 17.42 4.21 8.56
C ASP A 126 17.29 2.76 8.08
N MET A 127 16.48 2.52 7.06
CA MET A 127 16.22 1.19 6.51
C MET A 127 16.79 1.10 5.10
N ALA A 128 17.37 -0.05 4.76
CA ALA A 128 17.73 -0.34 3.37
C ALA A 128 16.48 -0.27 2.47
N LYS A 129 16.68 -0.01 1.17
CA LYS A 129 15.56 0.01 0.20
C LYS A 129 14.75 -1.27 0.31
N ALA A 130 13.43 -1.11 0.34
CA ALA A 130 12.48 -2.21 0.47
C ALA A 130 12.16 -2.91 -0.87
N TYR A 131 12.75 -2.45 -1.98
CA TYR A 131 12.50 -2.94 -3.34
C TYR A 131 13.81 -3.16 -4.10
#